data_AF-A0AAX1D033-F1
#
_entry.id   AF-A0AAX1D033-F1
#
_cell.length_a   1.000
_cell.length_b   1.000
_cell.length_c   1.000
_cell.angle_alpha   90.00
_cell.angle_beta   90.00
_cell.angle_gamma   90.00
#
_symmetry.space_group_name_H-M   'P 1'
#
loop_
_entity.id
_entity.type
_entity.pdbx_description
1 polymer ?
#
loop_
_entity_poly.entity_id
_entity_poly.type
_entity_poly.pdbx_seq_one_letter_code
_entity_poly.pdbx_strand_id
1 'polypeptide(L)'
;MIRLPRLLRLGCAAAFTLALSGCIPYPAHKTLQPQSAITVQDEAGRPVADARVVLIAAAYPYGYDRFRNEQRTDAEGRASFEARHEWRVEMLAIHGAEVFFWNWCVEKPGYVTHSTHDRNAEAFDPRPVVRLRAGESTTCDNPRGSPFMRDQPAAPRPAQAAPARETAGGSAGPSPSP
;
A
#
# COMPACT_ATOMS: atom_id res chain seq x y z
N MET A 1 -30.45 -50.08 17.20
CA MET A 1 -29.02 -49.92 17.55
C MET A 1 -28.25 -49.41 16.34
N ILE A 2 -27.99 -48.11 16.25
CA ILE A 2 -27.33 -47.48 15.10
C ILE A 2 -25.82 -47.78 15.19
N ARG A 3 -25.32 -48.71 14.36
CA ARG A 3 -23.87 -48.91 14.19
C ARG A 3 -23.33 -47.71 13.44
N LEU A 4 -22.93 -46.67 14.17
CA LEU A 4 -22.23 -45.53 13.62
C LEU A 4 -20.99 -46.06 12.86
N PRO A 5 -20.90 -45.86 11.54
CA PRO A 5 -19.88 -46.53 10.74
C PRO A 5 -18.49 -46.11 11.26
N ARG A 6 -17.56 -47.06 11.37
CA ARG A 6 -16.19 -46.81 11.86
C ARG A 6 -15.52 -45.61 11.16
N LEU A 7 -15.87 -45.39 9.88
CA LEU A 7 -15.45 -44.25 9.08
C LEU A 7 -15.95 -42.90 9.63
N LEU A 8 -17.18 -42.83 10.14
CA LEU A 8 -17.73 -41.61 10.77
C LEU A 8 -17.02 -41.30 12.10
N ARG A 9 -16.68 -42.34 12.87
CA ARG A 9 -15.94 -42.19 14.14
C ARG A 9 -14.50 -41.73 13.91
N LEU A 10 -13.83 -42.30 12.90
CA LEU A 10 -12.48 -41.89 12.49
C LEU A 10 -12.47 -40.46 11.93
N GLY A 11 -13.47 -40.09 11.13
CA GLY A 11 -13.64 -38.73 10.61
C GLY A 11 -13.88 -37.71 11.72
N CYS A 12 -14.76 -37.99 12.68
CA CYS A 12 -14.99 -37.13 13.83
C CYS A 12 -13.72 -37.01 14.71
N ALA A 13 -13.02 -38.11 14.99
CA ALA A 13 -11.80 -38.07 15.79
C ALA A 13 -10.71 -37.19 15.15
N ALA A 14 -10.51 -37.30 13.84
CA ALA A 14 -9.56 -36.45 13.09
C ALA A 14 -9.95 -34.97 13.13
N ALA A 15 -11.23 -34.64 12.95
CA ALA A 15 -11.74 -33.27 13.03
C ALA A 15 -11.57 -32.67 14.44
N PHE A 16 -11.82 -33.46 15.49
CA PHE A 16 -11.58 -33.02 16.88
C PHE A 16 -10.10 -32.78 17.17
N THR A 17 -9.20 -33.65 16.71
CA THR A 17 -7.75 -33.46 16.90
C THR A 17 -7.22 -32.22 16.16
N LEU A 18 -7.76 -31.89 14.99
CA LEU A 18 -7.43 -30.66 14.27
C LEU A 18 -7.92 -29.42 15.02
N ALA A 19 -9.14 -29.46 15.58
CA ALA A 19 -9.70 -28.36 16.36
C ALA A 19 -8.93 -28.08 17.67
N LEU A 20 -8.39 -29.12 18.32
CA LEU A 20 -7.60 -29.01 19.56
C LEU A 20 -6.18 -28.42 19.35
N SER A 21 -5.70 -28.36 18.09
CA SER A 21 -4.35 -27.83 17.79
C SER A 21 -4.25 -26.29 17.82
N GLY A 22 -5.39 -25.59 17.98
CA GLY A 22 -5.45 -24.11 17.97
C GLY A 22 -5.30 -23.47 16.58
N CYS A 23 -4.90 -24.22 15.55
CA CYS A 23 -4.76 -23.74 14.18
C CYS A 23 -6.04 -24.00 13.38
N ILE A 24 -7.14 -23.33 13.74
CA ILE A 24 -8.40 -23.42 13.00
C ILE A 24 -8.43 -22.30 11.96
N PRO A 25 -8.30 -22.61 10.66
CA PRO A 25 -8.49 -21.61 9.61
C PRO A 25 -9.96 -21.20 9.58
N TYR A 26 -10.23 -19.91 9.40
CA TYR A 26 -11.59 -19.39 9.23
C TYR A 26 -11.63 -18.32 8.14
N PRO A 27 -12.70 -18.29 7.33
CA PRO A 27 -12.89 -17.20 6.39
C PRO A 27 -13.28 -15.93 7.15
N ALA A 28 -12.66 -14.82 6.79
CA ALA A 28 -12.97 -13.50 7.30
C ALA A 28 -13.16 -12.53 6.13
N HIS A 29 -14.26 -11.79 6.14
CA HIS A 29 -14.49 -10.72 5.17
C HIS A 29 -13.86 -9.44 5.71
N LYS A 30 -12.79 -8.97 5.07
CA LYS A 30 -11.99 -7.84 5.53
C LYS A 30 -12.29 -6.60 4.72
N THR A 31 -12.41 -5.47 5.42
CA THR A 31 -12.31 -4.14 4.82
C THR A 31 -10.84 -3.81 4.70
N LEU A 32 -10.32 -3.73 3.47
CA LEU A 32 -8.94 -3.32 3.22
C LEU A 32 -8.82 -1.80 3.10
N GLN A 33 -9.91 -1.18 2.63
CA GLN A 33 -10.09 0.26 2.52
C GLN A 33 -11.58 0.57 2.73
N PRO A 34 -11.95 1.47 3.65
CA PRO A 34 -13.33 1.90 3.80
C PRO A 34 -13.69 2.89 2.68
N GLN A 35 -14.99 2.97 2.36
CA GLN A 35 -15.47 4.10 1.57
C GLN A 35 -15.18 5.38 2.33
N SER A 36 -14.45 6.29 1.70
CA SER A 36 -13.90 7.47 2.36
C SER A 36 -13.99 8.68 1.46
N ALA A 37 -14.08 9.86 2.05
CA ALA A 37 -14.02 11.12 1.32
C ALA A 37 -13.25 12.13 2.15
N ILE A 38 -12.59 13.09 1.52
CA ILE A 38 -11.90 14.17 2.23
C ILE A 38 -12.28 15.49 1.60
N THR A 39 -12.43 16.52 2.42
CA THR A 39 -12.54 17.91 1.94
C THR A 39 -11.29 18.66 2.37
N VAL A 40 -10.59 19.27 1.41
CA VAL A 40 -9.35 19.99 1.61
C VAL A 40 -9.60 21.47 1.35
N GLN A 41 -9.27 22.29 2.34
CA GLN A 41 -9.41 23.74 2.32
C GLN A 41 -8.11 24.41 2.75
N ASP A 42 -7.96 25.69 2.47
CA ASP A 42 -6.89 26.52 3.05
C ASP A 42 -7.31 27.10 4.42
N GLU A 43 -6.43 27.88 5.04
CA GLU A 43 -6.72 28.54 6.33
C GLU A 43 -7.88 29.54 6.27
N ALA A 44 -8.18 30.08 5.08
CA ALA A 44 -9.32 30.96 4.84
C ALA A 44 -10.63 30.17 4.57
N GLY A 45 -10.58 28.83 4.57
CA GLY A 45 -11.72 27.96 4.29
C GLY A 45 -12.05 27.83 2.80
N ARG A 46 -11.17 28.30 1.90
CA ARG A 46 -11.36 28.16 0.45
C ARG A 46 -10.97 26.76 0.01
N PRO A 47 -11.67 26.13 -0.95
CA PRO A 47 -11.33 24.80 -1.43
C PRO A 47 -9.94 24.80 -2.09
N VAL A 48 -9.17 23.74 -1.81
CA VAL A 48 -7.86 23.52 -2.44
C VAL A 48 -8.01 22.44 -3.51
N ALA A 49 -8.07 22.87 -4.77
CA ALA A 49 -8.16 21.97 -5.91
C ALA A 49 -6.81 21.36 -6.31
N ASP A 50 -6.86 20.18 -6.91
CA ASP A 50 -5.70 19.45 -7.42
C ASP A 50 -4.63 19.22 -6.33
N ALA A 51 -5.05 19.06 -5.07
CA ALA A 51 -4.22 18.48 -4.02
C ALA A 51 -4.19 16.97 -4.23
N ARG A 52 -3.01 16.37 -4.11
CA ARG A 52 -2.85 14.92 -4.17
C ARG A 52 -3.18 14.35 -2.80
N VAL A 53 -4.13 13.42 -2.79
CA VAL A 53 -4.60 12.73 -1.58
C VAL A 53 -4.23 11.26 -1.70
N VAL A 54 -3.50 10.76 -0.72
CA VAL A 54 -3.14 9.35 -0.61
C VAL A 54 -3.86 8.78 0.61
N LEU A 55 -4.73 7.79 0.37
CA LEU A 55 -5.31 6.94 1.42
C LEU A 55 -4.40 5.74 1.63
N ILE A 56 -3.81 5.68 2.81
CA ILE A 56 -2.80 4.70 3.20
C ILE A 56 -3.49 3.64 4.06
N ALA A 57 -3.54 2.39 3.62
CA ALA A 57 -3.97 1.26 4.42
C ALA A 57 -2.75 0.57 5.01
N ALA A 58 -2.73 0.40 6.33
CA ALA A 58 -1.74 -0.37 7.06
C ALA A 58 -2.42 -1.53 7.81
N ALA A 59 -1.63 -2.50 8.26
CA ALA A 59 -2.18 -3.63 9.00
C ALA A 59 -1.30 -4.10 10.16
N TYR A 60 -1.92 -4.54 11.25
CA TYR A 60 -1.30 -5.19 12.41
C TYR A 60 -1.59 -6.71 12.38
N PRO A 61 -0.68 -7.60 12.86
CA PRO A 61 0.63 -7.34 13.50
C PRO A 61 1.76 -7.04 12.53
N TYR A 62 1.51 -7.16 11.24
CA TYR A 62 2.49 -6.96 10.18
C TYR A 62 2.62 -5.46 9.87
N GLY A 63 2.90 -4.62 10.87
CA GLY A 63 2.84 -3.14 10.94
C GLY A 63 3.44 -2.35 9.76
N TYR A 64 2.92 -2.59 8.57
CA TYR A 64 3.42 -2.14 7.30
C TYR A 64 2.29 -1.48 6.53
N ASP A 65 2.67 -0.46 5.78
CA ASP A 65 1.95 -0.04 4.59
C ASP A 65 1.51 -1.27 3.81
N ARG A 66 0.23 -1.38 3.45
CA ARG A 66 -0.31 -2.48 2.64
C ARG A 66 -0.69 -1.98 1.27
N PHE A 67 -1.47 -0.91 1.25
CA PHE A 67 -2.00 -0.32 0.02
C PHE A 67 -1.99 1.19 0.13
N ARG A 68 -1.71 1.85 -0.99
CA ARG A 68 -1.84 3.30 -1.14
C ARG A 68 -2.69 3.55 -2.36
N ASN A 69 -3.85 4.18 -2.17
CA ASN A 69 -4.68 4.62 -3.27
C ASN A 69 -4.62 6.13 -3.33
N GLU A 70 -4.50 6.66 -4.54
CA GLU A 70 -4.34 8.08 -4.78
C GLU A 70 -5.56 8.65 -5.50
N GLN A 71 -5.94 9.86 -5.13
CA GLN A 71 -6.89 10.71 -5.83
C GLN A 71 -6.40 12.15 -5.84
N ARG A 72 -6.98 12.97 -6.72
CA ARG A 72 -6.80 14.43 -6.71
C ARG A 72 -8.08 15.11 -6.28
N THR A 73 -7.97 16.19 -5.53
CA THR A 73 -9.16 16.98 -5.17
C THR A 73 -9.73 17.71 -6.39
N ASP A 74 -11.05 17.73 -6.49
CA ASP A 74 -11.81 18.50 -7.49
C ASP A 74 -11.78 20.02 -7.20
N ALA A 75 -12.55 20.80 -7.97
CA ALA A 75 -12.65 22.25 -7.83
C ALA A 75 -13.25 22.66 -6.46
N GLU A 76 -14.05 21.80 -5.86
CA GLU A 76 -14.66 21.95 -4.54
C GLU A 76 -13.72 21.47 -3.41
N GLY A 77 -12.50 21.04 -3.75
CA GLY A 77 -11.50 20.56 -2.80
C GLY A 77 -11.79 19.15 -2.28
N ARG A 78 -12.58 18.34 -3.00
CA ARG A 78 -13.00 17.01 -2.54
C ARG A 78 -12.32 15.88 -3.29
N ALA A 79 -11.97 14.82 -2.57
CA ALA A 79 -11.52 13.56 -3.15
C ALA A 79 -12.27 12.39 -2.48
N SER A 80 -12.67 11.40 -3.26
CA SER A 80 -13.45 10.24 -2.79
C SER A 80 -12.78 8.92 -3.16
N PHE A 81 -12.89 7.95 -2.26
CA PHE A 81 -12.33 6.61 -2.38
C PHE A 81 -13.43 5.58 -2.17
N GLU A 82 -13.54 4.65 -3.10
CA GLU A 82 -14.48 3.53 -2.98
C GLU A 82 -14.01 2.51 -1.94
N ALA A 83 -14.96 1.79 -1.36
CA ALA A 83 -14.64 0.70 -0.45
C ALA A 83 -13.97 -0.46 -1.20
N ARG A 84 -13.02 -1.14 -0.53
CA ARG A 84 -12.40 -2.37 -1.01
C ARG A 84 -12.49 -3.42 0.08
N HIS A 85 -13.13 -4.54 -0.26
CA HIS A 85 -13.30 -5.68 0.63
C HIS A 85 -12.76 -6.96 -0.01
N GLU A 86 -12.28 -7.87 0.82
CA GLU A 86 -11.74 -9.14 0.37
C GLU A 86 -12.04 -10.25 1.39
N TRP A 87 -12.36 -11.45 0.90
CA TRP A 87 -12.37 -12.65 1.72
C TRP A 87 -10.95 -13.16 1.92
N ARG A 88 -10.54 -13.33 3.17
CA ARG A 88 -9.24 -13.89 3.54
C ARG A 88 -9.42 -15.09 4.45
N VAL A 89 -8.47 -16.01 4.43
CA VAL A 89 -8.39 -17.10 5.41
C VAL A 89 -7.44 -16.67 6.52
N GLU A 90 -7.95 -16.63 7.73
CA GLU A 90 -7.19 -16.29 8.94
C GLU A 90 -7.06 -17.50 9.84
N MET A 91 -6.18 -17.43 10.83
CA MET A 91 -5.96 -18.50 11.81
C MET A 91 -6.34 -18.01 13.19
N LEU A 92 -7.01 -18.85 13.98
CA LEU A 92 -7.30 -18.54 15.39
C LEU A 92 -6.03 -18.67 16.27
N ALA A 93 -5.08 -17.76 16.05
CA ALA A 93 -3.83 -17.65 16.81
C ALA A 93 -3.54 -16.17 17.14
N ILE A 94 -2.64 -15.90 18.10
CA ILE A 94 -2.32 -14.53 18.61
C ILE A 94 -2.00 -13.52 17.49
N HIS A 95 -1.41 -13.99 16.39
CA HIS A 95 -1.07 -13.19 15.21
C HIS A 95 -1.70 -13.73 13.92
N GLY A 96 -2.70 -14.60 14.05
CA GLY A 96 -3.34 -15.26 12.90
C GLY A 96 -4.41 -14.42 12.22
N ALA A 97 -4.72 -13.23 12.76
CA ALA A 97 -5.66 -12.28 12.19
C ALA A 97 -4.96 -10.97 11.84
N GLU A 98 -5.29 -10.43 10.66
CA GLU A 98 -4.83 -9.13 10.18
C GLU A 98 -5.88 -8.07 10.48
N VAL A 99 -5.46 -6.98 11.13
CA VAL A 99 -6.32 -5.84 11.47
C VAL A 99 -5.86 -4.64 10.65
N PHE A 100 -6.74 -4.14 9.79
CA PHE A 100 -6.48 -2.96 8.95
C PHE A 100 -6.78 -1.67 9.70
N PHE A 101 -5.97 -0.65 9.43
CA PHE A 101 -6.18 0.73 9.85
C PHE A 101 -5.69 1.68 8.75
N TRP A 102 -6.13 2.94 8.79
CA TRP A 102 -5.95 3.86 7.67
C TRP A 102 -5.40 5.20 8.09
N ASN A 103 -4.71 5.84 7.17
CA ASN A 103 -4.14 7.16 7.36
C ASN A 103 -4.30 8.01 6.10
N TRP A 104 -4.44 9.32 6.31
CA TRP A 104 -4.44 10.31 5.24
C TRP A 104 -3.04 10.85 5.02
N CYS A 105 -2.69 11.12 3.77
CA CYS A 105 -1.62 12.04 3.41
C CYS A 105 -2.10 12.97 2.29
N VAL A 106 -1.99 14.27 2.49
CA VAL A 106 -2.42 15.29 1.53
C VAL A 106 -1.25 16.21 1.25
N GLU A 107 -0.85 16.29 -0.01
CA GLU A 107 0.20 17.18 -0.48
C GLU A 107 -0.31 18.14 -1.56
N LYS A 108 0.17 19.39 -1.50
CA LYS A 108 -0.04 20.40 -2.52
C LYS A 108 1.15 21.37 -2.48
N PRO A 109 1.84 21.63 -3.60
CA PRO A 109 2.87 22.66 -3.64
C PRO A 109 2.36 24.00 -3.11
N GLY A 110 3.14 24.63 -2.23
CA GLY A 110 2.77 25.87 -1.54
C GLY A 110 2.02 25.66 -0.21
N TYR A 111 1.75 24.41 0.17
CA TYR A 111 1.14 24.06 1.46
C TYR A 111 1.99 23.04 2.22
N VAL A 112 1.96 23.13 3.55
CA VAL A 112 2.49 22.10 4.44
C VAL A 112 1.66 20.82 4.28
N THR A 113 2.33 19.70 4.01
CA THR A 113 1.70 18.39 3.87
C THR A 113 0.96 18.01 5.17
N HIS A 114 -0.28 17.56 5.02
CA HIS A 114 -1.07 17.03 6.12
C HIS A 114 -0.98 15.51 6.13
N SER A 115 -0.73 14.91 7.28
CA SER A 115 -0.77 13.45 7.44
C SER A 115 -1.31 13.03 8.80
N THR A 116 -2.04 11.90 8.81
CA THR A 116 -2.43 11.21 10.05
C THR A 116 -1.50 10.03 10.32
N HIS A 117 -1.45 9.61 11.60
CA HIS A 117 -0.58 8.52 12.08
C HIS A 117 -1.33 7.63 13.09
N ASP A 118 -2.56 7.31 12.76
CA ASP A 118 -3.48 6.45 13.48
C ASP A 118 -2.91 5.03 13.57
N ARG A 119 -3.14 4.39 14.72
CA ARG A 119 -2.61 3.06 15.06
C ARG A 119 -3.67 1.96 15.07
N ASN A 120 -4.93 2.34 14.89
CA ASN A 120 -6.07 1.43 14.87
C ASN A 120 -7.17 2.00 13.97
N ALA A 121 -8.19 1.18 13.69
CA ALA A 121 -9.30 1.55 12.83
C ALA A 121 -10.23 2.58 13.50
N GLU A 122 -10.35 2.57 14.83
CA GLU A 122 -11.30 3.46 15.53
C GLU A 122 -10.88 4.94 15.47
N ALA A 123 -9.59 5.23 15.40
CA ALA A 123 -9.08 6.60 15.34
C ALA A 123 -9.24 7.25 13.94
N PHE A 124 -9.46 6.45 12.90
CA PHE A 124 -9.54 6.95 11.53
C PHE A 124 -10.87 7.68 11.28
N ASP A 125 -10.78 8.97 10.92
CA ASP A 125 -11.92 9.72 10.38
C ASP A 125 -12.01 9.46 8.86
N PRO A 126 -13.08 8.80 8.36
CA PRO A 126 -13.25 8.55 6.93
C PRO A 126 -13.74 9.77 6.14
N ARG A 127 -14.13 10.87 6.82
CA ARG A 127 -14.69 12.09 6.21
C ARG A 127 -14.11 13.39 6.78
N PRO A 128 -12.78 13.55 6.86
CA PRO A 128 -12.21 14.73 7.49
C PRO A 128 -12.36 15.97 6.60
N VAL A 129 -12.43 17.11 7.27
CA VAL A 129 -12.21 18.43 6.66
C VAL A 129 -10.82 18.90 7.07
N VAL A 130 -9.87 18.87 6.13
CA VAL A 130 -8.48 19.26 6.36
C VAL A 130 -8.26 20.71 5.93
N ARG A 131 -7.66 21.49 6.83
CA ARG A 131 -7.20 22.86 6.53
C ARG A 131 -5.69 22.87 6.35
N LEU A 132 -5.24 23.09 5.13
CA LEU A 132 -3.84 23.21 4.79
C LEU A 132 -3.32 24.61 5.11
N ARG A 133 -2.12 24.66 5.68
CA ARG A 133 -1.39 25.91 5.94
C ARG A 133 -0.39 26.17 4.84
N ALA A 134 -0.13 27.43 4.53
CA ALA A 134 0.91 27.79 3.56
C ALA A 134 2.30 27.30 4.02
N GLY A 135 3.12 26.79 3.11
CA GLY A 135 4.48 26.35 3.43
C GLY A 135 5.08 25.35 2.45
N GLU A 136 6.17 24.73 2.87
CA GLU A 136 6.86 23.71 2.08
C GLU A 136 6.12 22.36 2.16
N SER A 137 5.87 21.77 1.00
CA SER A 137 5.23 20.45 0.90
C SER A 137 6.29 19.36 0.92
N THR A 138 6.03 18.31 1.71
CA THR A 138 6.80 17.06 1.71
C THR A 138 6.03 15.98 0.95
N THR A 139 6.76 15.06 0.30
CA THR A 139 6.12 14.00 -0.49
C THR A 139 5.37 13.00 0.39
N CYS A 140 4.17 12.62 -0.06
CA CYS A 140 3.40 11.48 0.44
C CYS A 140 3.96 10.14 -0.02
N ASP A 141 4.96 10.11 -0.91
CA ASP A 141 5.57 8.88 -1.38
C ASP A 141 6.31 8.14 -0.25
N ASN A 142 6.21 6.82 -0.27
CA ASN A 142 7.01 5.94 0.57
C ASN A 142 7.90 5.07 -0.31
N PRO A 143 9.16 5.49 -0.60
CA PRO A 143 10.04 4.79 -1.54
C PRO A 143 10.47 3.41 -1.04
N ARG A 144 10.31 3.11 0.26
CA ARG A 144 10.55 1.76 0.81
C ARG A 144 9.37 0.82 0.59
N GLY A 145 8.23 1.36 0.13
CA GLY A 145 7.02 0.63 -0.22
C GLY A 145 6.41 -0.16 0.93
N SER A 146 5.28 -0.80 0.64
CA SER A 146 4.88 -1.99 1.40
C SER A 146 5.85 -3.12 1.07
N PRO A 147 6.45 -3.82 2.04
CA PRO A 147 7.24 -5.02 1.76
C PRO A 147 6.44 -6.13 1.05
N PHE A 148 5.11 -6.00 0.98
CA PHE A 148 4.17 -6.94 0.34
C PHE A 148 3.60 -6.44 -1.00
N MET A 149 3.89 -5.21 -1.44
CA MET A 149 3.59 -4.74 -2.81
C MET A 149 4.79 -4.91 -3.77
N ARG A 150 5.69 -5.87 -3.50
CA ARG A 150 6.75 -6.22 -4.45
C ARG A 150 6.21 -7.13 -5.55
N ASP A 151 5.55 -6.53 -6.54
CA ASP A 151 5.92 -6.87 -7.91
C ASP A 151 7.11 -5.96 -8.23
N GLN A 152 8.31 -6.52 -8.14
CA GLN A 152 9.54 -5.81 -8.48
C GLN A 152 9.90 -6.20 -9.91
N PRO A 153 9.66 -5.37 -10.96
CA PRO A 153 10.51 -5.47 -12.14
C PRO A 153 11.94 -5.26 -11.65
N ALA A 154 12.82 -6.20 -11.98
CA ALA A 154 14.22 -6.13 -11.61
C ALA A 154 14.76 -4.73 -11.95
N ALA A 155 15.42 -4.08 -10.99
CA ALA A 155 16.17 -2.87 -11.28
C ALA A 155 17.14 -3.20 -12.44
N PRO A 156 17.21 -2.39 -13.51
CA PRO A 156 18.20 -2.60 -14.55
C PRO A 156 19.59 -2.55 -13.90
N ARG A 157 20.39 -3.59 -14.14
CA ARG A 157 21.78 -3.64 -13.67
C ARG A 157 22.49 -2.38 -14.19
N PRO A 158 23.33 -1.71 -13.39
CA PRO A 158 24.14 -0.63 -13.92
C PRO A 158 24.95 -1.17 -15.10
N ALA A 159 24.86 -0.48 -16.23
CA ALA A 159 25.67 -0.79 -17.40
C ALA A 159 27.14 -0.78 -16.96
N GLN A 160 27.80 -1.94 -17.04
CA GLN A 160 29.24 -1.99 -16.93
C GLN A 160 29.78 -1.14 -18.09
N ALA A 161 30.49 -0.07 -17.75
CA ALA A 161 31.15 0.77 -18.73
C ALA A 161 32.10 -0.12 -19.56
N ALA A 162 31.86 -0.19 -20.87
CA ALA A 162 32.79 -0.82 -21.79
C ALA A 162 34.14 -0.07 -21.72
N PRO A 163 35.28 -0.77 -21.69
CA PRO A 163 36.58 -0.11 -21.74
C PRO A 163 36.72 0.67 -23.05
N ALA A 164 37.21 1.90 -22.94
CA ALA A 164 37.45 2.81 -24.06
C ALA A 164 38.37 2.15 -25.10
N ARG A 165 37.91 2.04 -26.35
CA ARG A 165 38.78 1.76 -27.50
C ARG A 165 39.56 3.03 -27.81
N GLU A 166 40.88 2.95 -27.67
CA GLU A 166 41.83 3.94 -28.17
C GLU A 166 41.55 4.30 -29.63
N THR A 167 41.38 5.60 -29.84
CA THR A 167 41.33 6.26 -31.14
C THR A 167 42.68 6.17 -31.84
N ALA A 168 42.82 5.26 -32.80
CA ALA A 168 43.88 5.34 -33.80
C ALA A 168 43.44 6.33 -34.89
N GLY A 169 44.18 7.45 -34.96
CA GLY A 169 43.91 8.57 -35.87
C GLY A 169 44.01 8.19 -37.34
N GLY A 170 43.14 8.81 -38.14
CA GLY A 170 43.31 8.91 -39.57
C GLY A 170 43.89 10.28 -39.93
N SER A 171 45.01 10.31 -40.66
CA SER A 171 45.23 11.32 -41.69
C SER A 171 46.35 10.92 -42.64
N ALA A 172 46.08 11.16 -43.92
CA ALA A 172 46.99 11.35 -45.06
C ALA A 172 47.46 10.10 -45.84
N GLY A 173 47.00 10.02 -47.10
CA GLY A 173 47.70 9.33 -48.20
C GLY A 173 48.94 10.13 -48.67
N PRO A 174 49.53 9.89 -49.87
CA PRO A 174 49.09 9.04 -50.98
C PRO A 174 50.11 7.93 -51.42
N SER A 175 49.68 7.06 -52.34
CA SER A 175 50.47 6.05 -53.09
C SER A 175 51.30 6.65 -54.26
N PRO A 176 51.99 5.87 -55.12
CA PRO A 176 53.23 5.11 -54.90
C PRO A 176 54.34 5.37 -55.98
N SER A 177 55.46 4.64 -55.84
CA SER A 177 56.41 4.19 -56.90
C SER A 177 57.52 5.15 -57.35
N PRO A 178 58.69 4.67 -57.87
CA PRO A 178 59.04 3.34 -58.40
C PRO A 178 59.69 2.35 -57.41
#